data_AF-A0A0U4WNY2-F1
#
_entry.id   AF-A0A0U4WNY2-F1
#
_cell.length_a   1.000
_cell.length_b   1.000
_cell.length_c   1.000
_cell.angle_alpha   90.00
_cell.angle_beta   90.00
_cell.angle_gamma   90.00
#
_symmetry.space_group_name_H-M   'P 1'
#
loop_
_entity.id
_entity.type
_entity.pdbx_description
1 polymer ?
#
loop_
_entity_poly.entity_id
_entity_poly.type
_entity_poly.pdbx_seq_one_letter_code
_entity_poly.pdbx_strand_id
1 'polypeptide(L)' 'MPQWLKRQLMKAFQTKNRRQILLLNDCWFLYQDKQGGRN' A
#
# COMPACT_ATOMS: atom_id res chain seq x y z
N MET A 1 -4.22 -4.40 5.28
CA MET A 1 -3.89 -3.05 4.77
C MET A 1 -4.64 -2.02 5.57
N PRO A 2 -3.99 -1.03 6.20
CA PRO A 2 -4.65 -0.06 7.04
C PRO A 2 -5.55 0.85 6.21
N GLN A 3 -6.57 1.42 6.85
CA GLN A 3 -7.66 2.11 6.17
C GLN A 3 -7.20 3.37 5.42
N TRP A 4 -6.13 4.02 5.89
CA TRP A 4 -5.49 5.14 5.20
C TRP A 4 -4.81 4.70 3.90
N LEU A 5 -4.13 3.55 3.89
CA LEU A 5 -3.42 3.03 2.72
C LEU A 5 -4.41 2.55 1.65
N LYS A 6 -5.52 1.94 2.10
CA LYS A 6 -6.64 1.54 1.23
C LYS A 6 -7.27 2.75 0.50
N ARG A 7 -7.43 3.89 1.20
CA ARG A 7 -7.91 5.14 0.60
C ARG A 7 -6.95 5.72 -0.45
N GLN A 8 -5.64 5.66 -0.19
CA GLN A 8 -4.62 6.10 -1.15
C GLN A 8 -4.61 5.24 -2.43
N LEU A 9 -4.79 3.93 -2.28
CA LEU A 9 -4.86 3.00 -3.41
C LEU A 9 -6.10 3.22 -4.28
N MET A 10 -7.27 3.45 -3.67
CA MET A 10 -8.49 3.79 -4.41
C MET A 10 -8.32 5.08 -5.22
N LYS A 11 -7.69 6.11 -4.63
CA LYS A 11 -7.42 7.37 -5.34
C LYS A 11 -6.44 7.16 -6.50
N ALA A 12 -5.34 6.43 -6.27
CA ALA A 12 -4.36 6.11 -7.30
C ALA A 12 -4.96 5.26 -8.44
N PHE A 13 -5.91 4.37 -8.12
CA PHE A 13 -6.67 3.59 -9.10
C PHE A 13 -7.59 4.46 -9.96
N GLN A 14 -8.33 5.38 -9.34
CA GLN A 14 -9.19 6.33 -10.05
C GLN A 14 -8.37 7.24 -10.99
N THR A 15 -7.19 7.69 -10.56
CA THR A 15 -6.29 8.49 -11.40
C THR A 15 -5.44 7.66 -12.36
N LYS A 16 -5.66 6.34 -12.45
CA LYS A 16 -4.87 5.37 -13.24
C LYS A 16 -3.36 5.49 -13.05
N ASN A 17 -2.91 5.90 -11.86
CA ASN A 17 -1.50 6.11 -11.57
C ASN A 17 -0.84 4.79 -11.14
N ARG A 18 -0.47 3.96 -12.13
CA ARG A 18 0.17 2.65 -11.89
C ARG A 18 1.43 2.73 -11.02
N ARG A 19 2.25 3.79 -11.17
CA ARG A 19 3.45 3.97 -10.34
C ARG A 19 3.11 4.12 -8.86
N GLN A 20 2.09 4.92 -8.56
CA GLN A 20 1.63 5.12 -7.19
C GLN A 20 1.01 3.86 -6.60
N ILE A 21 0.31 3.06 -7.41
CA ILE A 21 -0.24 1.76 -6.97
C ILE A 21 0.88 0.78 -6.60
N LEU A 22 1.92 0.67 -7.44
CA LEU A 22 3.08 -0.19 -7.17
C LEU A 22 3.78 0.22 -5.87
N LEU A 23 4.08 1.52 -5.73
CA LEU A 23 4.75 2.04 -4.55
C LEU A 23 3.93 1.84 -3.27
N LEU A 24 2.60 2.06 -3.32
CA LEU A 24 1.71 1.81 -2.18
C LEU A 24 1.64 0.32 -1.80
N ASN A 25 1.74 -0.58 -2.79
CA ASN A 25 1.84 -2.02 -2.55
C ASN A 25 3.18 -2.39 -1.90
N ASP A 26 4.30 -1.87 -2.39
CA ASP A 26 5.61 -2.09 -1.78
C ASP A 26 5.65 -1.58 -0.33
N CYS A 27 5.08 -0.38 -0.09
CA CYS A 27 4.92 0.15 1.27
C CYS A 27 4.07 -0.77 2.15
N TRP A 28 3.02 -1.40 1.61
CA TRP A 28 2.22 -2.36 2.37
C TRP A 28 3.00 -3.60 2.76
N PHE A 29 3.81 -4.15 1.85
CA PHE A 29 4.68 -5.30 2.15
C PHE A 29 5.70 -4.96 3.24
N LEU A 30 6.36 -3.81 3.15
CA LEU A 30 7.30 -3.34 4.18
C LEU A 30 6.61 -3.08 5.52
N TYR A 31 5.39 -2.54 5.49
CA TYR A 31 4.60 -2.29 6.70
C TYR A 31 4.03 -3.57 7.31
N GLN A 32 3.76 -4.60 6.51
CA GLN A 32 3.46 -5.95 7.01
C GLN A 32 4.70 -6.59 7.62
N ASP A 33 5.86 -6.53 6.97
CA ASP A 33 7.12 -7.09 7.47
C ASP A 33 7.53 -6.44 8.82
N LYS A 34 7.27 -5.14 8.98
CA LYS A 34 7.53 -4.42 10.24
C LYS A 34 6.53 -4.71 11.37
N GLN A 35 5.31 -5.17 11.06
CA GLN A 35 4.29 -5.43 12.08
C GLN A 35 4.08 -6.91 12.37
N GLY A 36 4.20 -7.75 11.36
CA GLY A 36 4.42 -9.18 11.51
C GLY A 36 5.90 -9.39 11.71
N GLY A 37 6.36 -9.12 12.94
CA GLY A 37 7.67 -9.59 13.37
C GLY A 37 7.82 -11.04 12.93
N ARG A 38 8.86 -11.30 12.14
CA ARG A 38 9.37 -12.63 11.82
C ARG A 38 9.19 -13.54 13.05
N ASN A 39 8.27 -14.50 12.95
CA ASN A 39 8.35 -15.74 13.71
C ASN A 39 9.14 -16.74 12.85
#